data_AF-A0AAW2W1K9-F1
#
_entry.id   AF-A0AAW2W1K9-F1
#
_cell.length_a   1.000
_cell.length_b   1.000
_cell.length_c   1.000
_cell.angle_alpha   90.00
_cell.angle_beta   90.00
_cell.angle_gamma   90.00
#
_symmetry.space_group_name_H-M   'P 1'
#
loop_
_entity.id
_entity.type
_entity.pdbx_description
1 polymer ?
#
loop_
_entity_poly.entity_id
_entity_poly.type
_entity_poly.pdbx_seq_one_letter_code
_entity_poly.pdbx_strand_id
1 'polypeptide(L)'
;MDIKPFQEGRFLLCFNHVIDKQRALEGCPWSFEKNILIFNTIGALENPMKVDLEICDFHVHIHDLPLNMMNQGLASLIGNRLGLFRDMDGDEAGRSWELL
;
A
#
# COMPACT_ATOMS: atom_id res chain seq x y z
N MET A 1 19.10 5.22 4.37
CA MET A 1 18.48 4.25 3.46
C MET A 1 19.45 4.02 2.34
N ASP A 2 19.76 2.76 2.05
CA ASP A 2 20.63 2.38 0.95
C ASP A 2 19.82 1.67 -0.12
N ILE A 3 20.14 1.92 -1.39
CA ILE A 3 19.52 1.25 -2.54
C ILE A 3 20.61 0.48 -3.27
N LYS A 4 20.38 -0.80 -3.51
CA LYS A 4 21.31 -1.67 -4.24
C LYS A 4 20.60 -2.24 -5.47
N PRO A 5 21.14 -2.07 -6.69
CA PRO A 5 20.62 -2.80 -7.84
C PRO A 5 20.80 -4.29 -7.60
N PHE A 6 19.77 -5.06 -7.91
CA PHE A 6 19.76 -6.50 -7.68
C PHE A 6 19.63 -7.27 -8.98
N GLN A 7 18.76 -6.81 -9.87
CA GLN A 7 18.61 -7.27 -11.25
C GLN A 7 18.09 -6.08 -12.08
N GLU A 8 18.11 -6.19 -13.41
CA GLU A 8 17.41 -5.24 -14.27
C GLU A 8 15.95 -5.05 -13.81
N GLY A 9 15.58 -3.80 -13.52
CA GLY A 9 14.26 -3.44 -12.99
C GLY A 9 13.97 -3.85 -11.54
N ARG A 10 14.93 -4.44 -10.80
CA ARG A 10 14.76 -4.84 -9.39
C ARG A 10 15.83 -4.26 -8.49
N PHE A 11 15.39 -3.69 -7.36
CA PHE A 11 16.24 -3.00 -6.41
C PHE A 11 15.98 -3.49 -4.99
N LEU A 12 17.04 -3.57 -4.19
CA LEU A 12 16.96 -3.81 -2.75
C LEU A 12 17.03 -2.48 -2.02
N LEU A 13 16.01 -2.19 -1.23
CA LEU A 13 15.96 -1.02 -0.35
C LEU A 13 16.28 -1.48 1.07
N CYS A 14 17.39 -1.00 1.63
CA CYS A 14 17.78 -1.25 3.00
C CYS A 14 17.46 -0.02 3.86
N PHE A 15 16.53 -0.17 4.79
CA PHE A 15 16.16 0.86 5.75
C PHE A 15 16.92 0.65 7.05
N ASN A 16 17.42 1.73 7.64
CA ASN A 16 18.13 1.69 8.93
C ASN A 16 17.16 1.56 10.10
N HIS A 17 15.91 2.00 9.91
CA HIS A 17 14.88 1.98 10.92
C HIS A 17 13.58 1.39 10.38
N VAL A 18 12.91 0.58 11.19
CA VAL A 18 11.65 -0.08 10.80
C VAL A 18 10.54 0.92 10.48
N ILE A 19 10.50 2.06 11.19
CA ILE A 19 9.52 3.13 10.95
C ILE A 19 9.68 3.73 9.54
N ASP A 20 10.91 3.90 9.05
CA ASP A 20 11.13 4.44 7.71
C ASP A 20 10.67 3.47 6.62
N LYS A 21 10.90 2.16 6.84
CA LYS A 21 10.36 1.11 5.98
C LYS A 21 8.83 1.14 5.98
N GLN A 22 8.21 1.24 7.15
CA GLN A 22 6.76 1.25 7.28
C GLN A 22 6.15 2.45 6.56
N ARG A 23 6.70 3.65 6.75
CA ARG A 23 6.28 4.86 6.04
C ARG A 23 6.43 4.73 4.52
N ALA A 24 7.49 4.09 4.04
CA ALA A 24 7.65 3.83 2.61
C ALA A 24 6.58 2.87 2.07
N LEU A 25 6.22 1.82 2.81
CA LEU A 25 5.16 0.89 2.42
C LEU A 25 3.78 1.56 2.44
N GLU A 26 3.47 2.30 3.50
CA GLU A 26 2.19 3.02 3.67
C GLU A 26 2.01 4.15 2.64
N GLY A 27 3.10 4.74 2.15
CA GLY A 27 3.06 5.80 1.15
C GLY A 27 2.77 5.33 -0.29
N CYS A 28 2.55 4.04 -0.52
CA CYS A 28 2.27 3.51 -1.86
C CYS A 28 0.97 4.07 -2.45
N PRO A 29 0.89 4.24 -3.79
CA PRO A 29 1.90 3.85 -4.77
C PRO A 29 2.99 4.92 -4.93
N TRP A 30 4.23 4.48 -5.10
CA TRP A 30 5.32 5.39 -5.49
C TRP A 30 5.53 5.35 -6.99
N SER A 31 5.94 6.48 -7.56
CA SER A 31 6.35 6.55 -8.96
C SER A 31 7.74 7.15 -9.12
N PHE A 32 8.50 6.63 -10.07
CA PHE A 32 9.81 7.12 -10.45
C PHE A 32 9.94 7.07 -11.97
N GLU A 33 10.31 8.20 -12.59
CA GLU A 33 10.42 8.31 -14.05
C GLU A 33 9.18 7.80 -14.82
N LYS A 34 7.98 8.11 -14.32
CA LYS A 34 6.69 7.65 -14.88
C LYS A 34 6.43 6.14 -14.80
N ASN A 35 7.24 5.40 -14.04
CA ASN A 35 7.01 3.99 -13.71
C ASN A 35 6.50 3.87 -12.28
N ILE A 36 5.56 2.95 -12.04
CA ILE A 36 5.09 2.62 -10.69
C ILE A 36 6.09 1.66 -10.05
N LEU A 37 6.43 1.91 -8.80
CA LEU A 37 7.28 1.04 -8.00
C LEU A 37 6.40 0.05 -7.23
N ILE A 38 6.70 -1.23 -7.40
CA ILE A 38 6.08 -2.31 -6.63
C ILE A 38 7.01 -2.67 -5.49
N PHE A 39 6.52 -2.58 -4.25
CA PHE A 39 7.26 -2.95 -3.06
C PHE A 39 6.79 -4.28 -2.52
N ASN A 40 7.75 -5.09 -2.08
CA ASN A 40 7.47 -6.24 -1.25
C ASN A 40 8.60 -6.39 -0.21
N THR A 41 8.26 -6.99 0.91
CA THR A 41 9.22 -7.24 2.00
C THR A 41 9.85 -8.61 1.84
N ILE A 42 11.14 -8.71 2.15
CA ILE A 42 11.89 -9.95 2.04
C ILE A 42 12.01 -10.55 3.44
N GLY A 43 11.50 -11.77 3.62
CA GLY A 43 11.69 -12.52 4.85
C GLY A 43 13.17 -12.89 5.08
N ALA A 44 13.57 -13.11 6.34
CA ALA A 44 14.97 -13.40 6.69
C ALA A 44 15.56 -14.65 6.00
N LEU A 45 14.69 -15.59 5.60
CA LEU A 45 15.07 -16.85 4.92
C LEU A 45 14.57 -16.91 3.47
N GLU A 46 13.97 -15.84 2.96
CA GLU A 46 13.46 -15.82 1.59
C GLU A 46 14.55 -15.49 0.59
N ASN A 47 14.46 -16.11 -0.58
CA ASN A 47 15.30 -15.75 -1.70
C ASN A 47 14.72 -14.48 -2.35
N PRO A 48 15.44 -13.34 -2.37
CA PRO A 48 14.95 -12.10 -2.99
C PRO A 48 14.57 -12.26 -4.47
N MET A 49 15.14 -13.25 -5.17
CA MET A 49 14.80 -13.55 -6.57
C MET A 49 13.37 -14.09 -6.74
N LYS A 50 12.84 -14.74 -5.71
CA LYS A 50 11.54 -15.41 -5.72
C LYS A 50 10.43 -14.58 -5.07
N VAL A 51 10.75 -13.35 -4.66
CA VAL A 51 9.74 -12.45 -4.10
C VAL A 51 8.92 -11.88 -5.25
N ASP A 52 7.62 -12.13 -5.21
CA ASP A 52 6.68 -11.70 -6.24
C ASP A 52 6.41 -10.19 -6.11
N LEU A 53 6.47 -9.51 -7.24
CA LEU A 53 6.24 -8.06 -7.38
C LEU A 53 5.09 -7.84 -8.36
N GLU A 54 3.92 -8.39 -8.03
CA GLU A 54 2.74 -8.40 -8.91
C GLU A 54 1.62 -7.47 -8.44
N ILE A 55 1.61 -7.11 -7.16
CA ILE A 55 0.55 -6.31 -6.52
C ILE A 55 1.15 -5.03 -5.98
N CYS A 56 0.49 -3.91 -6.26
CA CYS A 56 0.80 -2.60 -5.68
C CYS A 56 -0.42 -2.11 -4.92
N ASP A 57 -0.22 -1.60 -3.70
CA ASP A 57 -1.28 -1.03 -2.91
C ASP A 57 -1.56 0.42 -3.37
N PHE A 58 -2.84 0.78 -3.41
CA PHE A 58 -3.31 2.10 -3.81
C PHE A 58 -4.22 2.70 -2.75
N HIS A 59 -4.01 3.98 -2.47
CA HIS A 59 -4.98 4.81 -1.75
C HIS A 59 -6.01 5.36 -2.73
N VAL A 60 -7.28 5.00 -2.52
CA VAL A 60 -8.40 5.44 -3.34
C VAL A 60 -9.29 6.35 -2.52
N HIS A 61 -9.35 7.62 -2.90
CA HIS A 61 -10.25 8.58 -2.28
C HIS A 61 -11.59 8.61 -3.05
N ILE A 62 -12.68 8.31 -2.35
CA ILE A 62 -14.04 8.34 -2.91
C ILE A 62 -14.65 9.71 -2.61
N HIS A 63 -14.94 10.47 -3.66
CA HIS A 63 -15.56 11.79 -3.55
C HIS A 63 -17.09 11.70 -3.50
N ASP A 64 -17.71 12.73 -2.92
CA ASP A 64 -19.17 12.94 -2.85
C ASP A 64 -19.96 11.76 -2.25
N LEU A 65 -19.32 11.00 -1.37
CA LEU A 65 -19.97 9.89 -0.66
C LEU A 65 -20.82 10.45 0.49
N PRO A 66 -22.13 10.11 0.57
CA PRO A 66 -22.94 10.53 1.71
C PRO A 66 -22.39 10.03 3.05
N LEU A 67 -22.52 10.83 4.12
CA LEU A 67 -21.96 10.51 5.45
C LEU A 67 -22.42 9.14 5.96
N ASN A 68 -23.70 8.79 5.79
CA ASN A 68 -24.25 7.50 6.22
C ASN A 68 -23.71 6.29 5.41
N MET A 69 -23.02 6.54 4.30
CA MET A 69 -22.43 5.54 3.42
C MET A 69 -20.91 5.36 3.66
N MET A 70 -20.27 6.25 4.42
CA MET A 70 -18.84 6.22 4.74
C MET A 70 -18.49 5.14 5.80
N ASN A 71 -18.79 3.88 5.51
CA ASN A 71 -18.58 2.73 6.40
C ASN A 71 -17.79 1.59 5.74
N GLN A 72 -17.24 0.70 6.56
CA GLN A 72 -16.43 -0.45 6.12
C GLN A 72 -17.14 -1.39 5.16
N GLY A 73 -18.46 -1.57 5.30
CA GLY A 73 -19.24 -2.41 4.40
C GLY A 73 -19.18 -1.88 2.96
N LEU A 74 -19.36 -0.56 2.78
CA LEU A 74 -19.29 0.06 1.46
C LEU A 74 -17.84 0.18 0.95
N ALA A 75 -16.90 0.54 1.82
CA ALA A 75 -15.48 0.62 1.46
C ALA A 75 -14.97 -0.74 0.94
N SER A 76 -15.29 -1.83 1.64
CA SER A 76 -14.96 -3.19 1.22
C SER A 76 -15.65 -3.57 -0.09
N LEU A 77 -16.94 -3.22 -0.27
CA LEU A 77 -17.67 -3.49 -1.51
C LEU A 77 -17.02 -2.80 -2.72
N ILE A 78 -16.67 -1.53 -2.59
CA ILE A 78 -16.06 -0.74 -3.68
C ILE A 78 -14.62 -1.19 -3.90
N GLY A 79 -13.83 -1.32 -2.84
CA GLY A 79 -12.44 -1.75 -2.89
C GLY A 79 -12.29 -3.13 -3.54
N ASN A 80 -13.14 -4.09 -3.19
CA ASN A 80 -13.13 -5.43 -3.79
C ASN A 80 -13.64 -5.47 -5.26
N ARG A 81 -14.30 -4.40 -5.74
CA ARG A 81 -14.59 -4.25 -7.17
C ARG A 81 -13.42 -3.67 -7.95
N LEU A 82 -12.58 -2.86 -7.32
CA LEU A 82 -11.38 -2.29 -7.93
C LEU A 82 -10.18 -3.25 -7.88
N GLY A 83 -10.09 -4.07 -6.84
CA GLY A 83 -8.99 -4.99 -6.61
C GLY A 83 -9.19 -5.79 -5.32
N LEU A 84 -8.16 -5.89 -4.49
CA LEU A 84 -8.26 -6.45 -3.15
C LEU A 84 -8.40 -5.30 -2.15
N PHE A 85 -9.54 -5.22 -1.45
CA PHE A 85 -9.69 -4.25 -0.36
C PHE A 85 -8.68 -4.55 0.75
N ARG A 86 -7.91 -3.54 1.14
CA ARG A 86 -6.89 -3.64 2.20
C ARG A 86 -7.39 -3.05 3.50
N ASP A 87 -7.76 -1.78 3.46
CA ASP A 87 -8.16 -1.02 4.64
C ASP A 87 -8.95 0.23 4.23
N MET A 88 -9.51 0.92 5.23
CA MET A 88 -10.09 2.25 5.09
C MET A 88 -9.70 3.14 6.26
N ASP A 89 -9.67 4.45 6.03
CA ASP A 89 -9.58 5.41 7.13
C ASP A 89 -10.89 5.43 7.91
N GLY A 90 -10.84 5.11 9.20
CA GLY A 90 -12.01 5.12 10.08
C GLY A 90 -11.68 4.84 11.54
N ASP A 91 -12.69 4.99 12.40
CA ASP A 91 -12.60 4.62 13.81
C ASP A 91 -12.65 3.10 14.04
N GLU A 92 -12.59 2.67 15.30
CA GLU A 92 -12.68 1.25 15.67
C GLU A 92 -14.01 0.57 15.23
N ALA A 93 -15.04 1.36 14.95
CA ALA A 93 -16.34 0.89 14.48
C ALA A 93 -16.46 0.91 12.94
N GLY A 94 -15.39 1.23 12.21
CA GLY A 94 -15.35 1.27 10.75
C GLY A 94 -16.12 2.44 10.14
N ARG A 95 -16.19 3.57 10.86
CA ARG A 95 -16.86 4.81 10.44
C ARG A 95 -15.80 5.86 10.08
N SER A 96 -15.88 6.40 8.87
CA SER A 96 -14.89 7.38 8.38
C SER A 96 -15.27 8.83 8.69
N TRP A 97 -16.55 9.12 8.88
CA TRP A 97 -17.05 10.50 9.02
C TRP A 97 -16.68 11.20 10.33
N GLU A 98 -16.18 10.47 11.33
CA GLU A 98 -15.69 11.08 12.59
C GLU A 98 -14.27 11.67 12.44
N LEU A 99 -13.63 11.46 11.29
CA LEU A 99 -12.29 11.98 10.95
C LEU A 99 -12.33 13.23 10.03
N LEU A 100 -13.52 13.74 9.72
CA LEU A 100 -13.75 15.00 8.99
C LEU A 100 -13.88 16.18 9.95
#